data_AF-C1KQ24-F1
#
_entry.id   AF-C1KQ24-F1
#
_cell.length_a   1.000
_cell.length_b   1.000
_cell.length_c   1.000
_cell.angle_alpha   90.00
_cell.angle_beta   90.00
_cell.angle_gamma   90.00
#
_symmetry.space_group_name_H-M   'P 1'
#
loop_
_entity.id
_entity.type
_entity.pdbx_description
1 polymer ?
#
loop_
_entity_poly.entity_id
_entity_poly.type
_entity_poly.pdbx_seq_one_letter_code
_entity_poly.pdbx_strand_id
1 'polypeptide(L)' 'LQIIVKEKGVFTNVISPTTKAKLRLLFEVAPLGLLIENAGGYSSDGTQSVLDKVIVNLDDRTQVAYGSKNEIIRFEETLY' A
#
# COMPACT_ATOMS: atom_id res chain seq x y z
N LEU A 1 6.21 -10.51 -6.97
CA LEU A 1 4.79 -10.26 -6.59
C LEU A 1 3.88 -10.71 -7.71
N GLN A 2 2.82 -11.48 -7.43
CA GLN A 2 1.87 -11.95 -8.46
C GLN A 2 1.19 -10.80 -9.24
N ILE A 3 0.99 -9.66 -8.59
CA ILE A 3 0.45 -8.44 -9.22
C ILE A 3 1.33 -7.97 -10.39
N ILE A 4 2.66 -8.00 -10.21
CA ILE A 4 3.61 -7.61 -11.25
C ILE A 4 3.64 -8.67 -12.36
N VAL A 5 3.71 -9.96 -12.00
CA VAL A 5 3.79 -11.06 -12.99
C VAL A 5 2.55 -11.14 -13.87
N LYS A 6 1.37 -10.86 -13.31
CA LYS A 6 0.09 -10.90 -14.05
C LYS A 6 -0.31 -9.55 -14.63
N GLU A 7 0.45 -8.49 -14.33
CA GLU A 7 0.15 -7.10 -14.67
C GLU A 7 -1.25 -6.63 -14.21
N LYS A 8 -1.83 -7.31 -13.21
CA LYS A 8 -3.17 -7.04 -12.70
C LYS A 8 -3.37 -7.59 -11.29
N GLY A 9 -4.40 -7.06 -10.62
CA GLY A 9 -4.83 -7.46 -9.30
C GLY A 9 -4.58 -6.37 -8.26
N VAL A 10 -5.07 -6.65 -7.05
CA VAL A 10 -4.93 -5.77 -5.90
C VAL A 10 -4.55 -6.59 -4.67
N PHE A 11 -3.70 -6.03 -3.82
CA PHE A 11 -3.38 -6.52 -2.50
C PHE A 11 -3.77 -5.44 -1.50
N THR A 12 -4.41 -5.81 -0.40
CA THR A 12 -4.76 -4.88 0.68
C THR A 12 -4.39 -5.48 2.03
N ASN A 13 -3.90 -4.62 2.92
CA ASN A 13 -3.73 -4.92 4.34
C ASN A 13 -4.22 -3.69 5.11
N VAL A 14 -5.47 -3.74 5.55
CA VAL A 14 -6.18 -2.63 6.17
C VAL A 14 -6.25 -2.77 7.69
N ILE A 15 -6.39 -1.64 8.38
CA ILE A 15 -6.70 -1.64 9.80
C ILE A 15 -8.22 -1.66 10.01
N SER A 16 -8.61 -1.98 11.24
CA SER A 16 -9.97 -1.77 11.74
C SER A 16 -9.89 -1.28 13.19
N PRO A 17 -10.99 -0.82 13.81
CA PRO A 17 -10.98 -0.41 15.21
C PRO A 17 -10.44 -1.48 16.17
N THR A 18 -10.54 -2.77 15.80
CA THR A 18 -10.07 -3.91 16.58
C THR A 18 -8.77 -4.53 16.06
N THR A 19 -8.29 -4.12 14.87
CA THR A 19 -7.11 -4.71 14.21
C THR A 19 -6.11 -3.63 13.81
N LYS A 20 -4.93 -3.64 14.44
CA LYS A 20 -3.85 -2.69 14.17
C LYS A 20 -3.10 -3.03 12.88
N ALA A 21 -2.45 -2.03 12.30
CA ALA A 21 -1.53 -2.20 11.17
C ALA A 21 -0.38 -3.15 11.54
N LYS A 22 -0.05 -4.07 10.64
CA LYS A 22 0.96 -5.12 10.89
C LYS A 22 2.27 -4.86 10.16
N LEU A 23 2.21 -4.30 8.95
CA LEU A 23 3.37 -4.13 8.07
C LEU A 23 4.16 -2.89 8.45
N ARG A 24 5.49 -3.03 8.52
CA ARG A 24 6.42 -1.95 8.81
C ARG A 24 6.66 -1.09 7.58
N LEU A 25 6.51 0.22 7.74
CA LEU A 25 6.61 1.19 6.65
C LEU A 25 7.97 1.11 5.96
N LEU A 26 9.05 1.24 6.73
CA LEU A 26 10.41 1.30 6.21
C LEU A 26 10.90 -0.02 5.60
N PHE A 27 10.54 -1.15 6.21
CA PHE A 27 11.15 -2.45 5.88
C PHE A 27 10.30 -3.32 4.94
N GLU A 28 9.00 -3.08 4.87
CA GLU A 28 8.08 -3.90 4.09
C GLU A 28 7.30 -3.05 3.09
N VAL A 29 6.70 -1.94 3.55
CA VAL A 29 5.75 -1.19 2.73
C VAL A 29 6.46 -0.36 1.66
N ALA A 30 7.36 0.55 2.04
CA ALA A 30 8.04 1.42 1.09
C ALA A 30 8.87 0.64 0.04
N PRO A 31 9.64 -0.42 0.38
CA PRO A 31 10.34 -1.20 -0.62
C PRO A 31 9.42 -1.89 -1.63
N LEU A 32 8.27 -2.43 -1.20
CA LEU A 32 7.30 -3.05 -2.10
C LEU A 32 6.58 -2.00 -2.95
N GLY A 33 6.22 -0.86 -2.35
CA GLY A 33 5.65 0.30 -3.07
C GLY A 33 6.56 0.74 -4.22
N LEU A 34 7.86 0.87 -3.97
CA LEU A 34 8.84 1.26 -4.99
C LEU A 34 8.88 0.28 -6.16
N LEU A 35 8.85 -1.04 -5.90
CA LEU A 35 8.83 -2.05 -6.96
C LEU A 35 7.54 -2.02 -7.78
N ILE A 36 6.41 -1.77 -7.12
CA ILE A 36 5.09 -1.78 -7.77
C ILE A 36 4.89 -0.53 -8.61
N GLU A 37 5.25 0.64 -8.09
CA GLU A 37 5.14 1.90 -8.83
C GLU A 37 6.11 1.96 -10.01
N ASN A 38 7.34 1.46 -9.86
CA ASN A 38 8.27 1.32 -11.00
C ASN A 38 7.79 0.31 -12.05
N ALA A 39 6.90 -0.63 -11.69
CA ALA A 39 6.24 -1.53 -12.62
C ALA A 39 4.95 -0.93 -13.23
N GLY A 40 4.67 0.36 -12.99
CA GLY A 40 3.47 1.06 -13.48
C GLY A 40 2.20 0.82 -12.65
N GLY A 41 2.33 0.12 -11.52
CA GLY A 41 1.27 0.00 -10.52
C GLY A 41 1.18 1.24 -9.63
N TYR A 42 0.30 1.16 -8.64
CA TYR A 42 0.04 2.23 -7.68
C TYR A 42 0.05 1.65 -6.27
N SER A 43 0.43 2.47 -5.30
CA SER A 43 0.35 2.15 -3.88
C SER A 43 -0.49 3.22 -3.16
N SER A 44 -1.11 2.86 -2.03
CA SER A 44 -1.80 3.83 -1.18
C SER A 44 -1.83 3.39 0.28
N ASP A 45 -1.69 4.33 1.22
CA ASP A 45 -1.97 4.13 2.64
C ASP A 45 -3.45 4.35 3.02
N GLY A 46 -4.30 4.58 2.03
CA GLY A 46 -5.71 4.98 2.18
C GLY A 46 -5.98 6.44 1.84
N THR A 47 -4.93 7.26 1.74
CA THR A 47 -5.06 8.69 1.42
C THR A 47 -4.01 9.21 0.44
N GLN A 48 -2.84 8.58 0.40
CA GLN A 48 -1.72 8.98 -0.45
C GLN A 48 -0.83 7.77 -0.79
N SER A 49 0.08 7.92 -1.76
CA SER A 49 1.09 6.89 -2.02
C SER A 49 1.90 6.57 -0.77
N VAL A 50 2.27 5.30 -0.60
CA VAL A 50 3.12 4.90 0.52
C VAL A 50 4.55 5.41 0.38
N LEU A 51 4.97 5.82 -0.83
CA LEU A 51 6.27 6.44 -1.08
C LEU A 51 6.32 7.91 -0.66
N ASP A 52 5.17 8.57 -0.58
CA ASP A 52 5.04 9.95 -0.09
C ASP A 52 4.91 10.03 1.44
N LYS A 53 4.77 8.88 2.12
CA LYS A 53 4.59 8.82 3.56
C LYS A 53 5.91 9.04 4.29
N VAL A 54 5.99 10.13 5.06
CA VAL A 54 7.15 10.44 5.91
C VAL A 54 7.27 9.41 7.03
N ILE A 55 8.47 8.85 7.18
CA ILE A 55 8.82 7.93 8.26
C ILE A 55 9.24 8.75 9.48
N VAL A 56 8.57 8.55 10.61
CA VAL A 56 8.86 9.23 11.88
C VAL A 56 9.67 8.32 12.80
N ASN A 57 9.38 7.02 12.81
CA ASN A 57 10.09 6.02 13.60
C ASN A 57 10.44 4.77 12.77
N LEU A 58 11.48 4.07 13.20
CA LEU A 58 11.92 2.82 12.56
C LEU A 58 10.84 1.72 12.57
N ASP A 59 9.98 1.68 13.59
CA ASP A 59 8.91 0.67 13.73
C ASP A 59 7.52 1.20 13.34
N ASP A 60 7.45 2.29 12.57
CA ASP A 60 6.20 2.80 12.03
C ASP A 60 5.52 1.72 11.19
N ARG A 61 4.22 1.53 11.41
CA ARG A 61 3.38 0.59 10.67
C ARG A 61 2.25 1.32 10.00
N THR A 62 1.88 0.84 8.82
CA THR A 62 0.78 1.42 8.07
C THR A 62 -0.06 0.34 7.43
N GLN A 63 -1.35 0.64 7.24
CA GLN A 63 -2.12 -0.08 6.23
C GLN A 63 -1.62 0.26 4.84
N VAL A 64 -1.92 -0.60 3.88
CA VAL A 64 -1.52 -0.40 2.49
C VAL A 64 -2.43 -1.13 1.52
N ALA A 65 -2.63 -0.53 0.36
CA ALA A 65 -3.07 -1.19 -0.86
C ALA A 65 -2.00 -1.08 -1.97
N TYR A 66 -1.87 -2.13 -2.77
CA TYR A 66 -1.07 -2.14 -3.99
C TYR A 66 -1.85 -2.73 -5.15
N GLY A 67 -1.75 -2.14 -6.34
CA GLY A 67 -2.45 -2.70 -7.50
C GLY A 67 -2.46 -1.79 -8.72
N SER A 68 -3.42 -2.03 -9.61
CA SER A 68 -3.70 -1.13 -10.72
C SER A 68 -4.33 0.17 -10.24
N LYS A 69 -4.15 1.25 -11.00
CA LYS A 69 -4.64 2.59 -10.67
C LYS A 69 -6.11 2.60 -10.21
N ASN A 70 -7.00 1.97 -10.98
CA ASN A 70 -8.43 1.99 -10.70
C ASN A 70 -8.80 1.24 -9.41
N GLU A 71 -8.06 0.18 -9.07
CA GLU A 71 -8.30 -0.54 -7.81
C GLU A 71 -7.81 0.26 -6.60
N ILE A 72 -6.72 1.03 -6.75
CA ILE A 72 -6.24 1.94 -5.70
C ILE A 72 -7.21 3.10 -5.49
N ILE A 73 -7.70 3.74 -6.56
CA ILE A 73 -8.72 4.79 -6.45
C ILE A 73 -9.97 4.24 -5.75
N ARG A 74 -10.47 3.09 -6.20
CA ARG A 74 -11.63 2.45 -5.57
C ARG A 74 -11.39 2.13 -4.10
N PHE A 75 -10.18 1.69 -3.76
CA PHE A 75 -9.78 1.44 -2.39
C PHE A 75 -9.89 2.71 -1.54
N GLU A 76 -9.32 3.83 -1.99
CA GLU A 76 -9.39 5.11 -1.29
C GLU A 76 -10.84 5.61 -1.12
N GLU A 77 -11.67 5.44 -2.16
CA GLU A 77 -13.10 5.82 -2.13
C GLU A 77 -13.96 4.96 -1.18
N THR A 78 -13.57 3.70 -0.95
CA THR A 78 -14.38 2.73 -0.17
C THR A 78 -13.87 2.55 1.26
N LEU A 79 -12.69 3.06 1.59
CA LEU A 79 -12.05 2.83 2.88
C LEU A 79 -12.83 3.46 4.06
N TYR A 80 -13.75 4.39 3.78
CA TYR A 80 -14.60 5.07 4.76
C TYR A 80 -16.04 5.26 4.28
#